data_AF-A0ABD0R4E6-F1
#
_entry.id   AF-A0ABD0R4E6-F1
#
_cell.length_a   1.000
_cell.length_b   1.000
_cell.length_c   1.000
_cell.angle_alpha   90.00
_cell.angle_beta   90.00
_cell.angle_gamma   90.00
#
_symmetry.space_group_name_H-M   'P 1'
#
loop_
_entity.id
_entity.type
_entity.pdbx_description
1 polymer ?
#
loop_
_entity_poly.entity_id
_entity_poly.type
_entity_poly.pdbx_seq_one_letter_code
_entity_poly.pdbx_strand_id
1 'polypeptide(L)'
;MEKAAFEGWLESVSTTFLALSDQQRNQSLDHLISLSGAAQLRYLSNRLEALLKRDFLRLLPLELAFYLLRWLDPQTLLTCCLVCKQWNKVINACTEVWQSVCRDLGWRIDESIQDATHWKGVYLKAKLRMKQLREEDAFETSSLIGHSARVYALYYRDGLLCT
;
A
#
# COMPACT_ATOMS: atom_id res chain seq x y z
N MET A 1 14.71 46.03 -2.06
CA MET A 1 15.91 45.69 -1.28
C MET A 1 16.89 45.01 -2.21
N GLU A 2 18.13 45.49 -2.28
CA GLU A 2 19.18 44.85 -3.09
C GLU A 2 19.55 43.47 -2.53
N LYS A 3 20.13 42.60 -3.35
CA LYS A 3 20.40 41.20 -2.98
C LYS A 3 21.26 41.07 -1.71
N ALA A 4 22.36 41.82 -1.62
CA ALA A 4 23.26 41.78 -0.46
C ALA A 4 22.56 42.27 0.81
N ALA A 5 21.75 43.33 0.70
CA ALA A 5 20.97 43.84 1.83
C ALA A 5 19.91 42.82 2.30
N PHE A 6 19.28 42.09 1.37
CA PHE A 6 18.34 41.03 1.68
C PHE A 6 19.00 39.84 2.38
N GLU A 7 20.18 39.42 1.91
CA GLU A 7 20.94 38.33 2.54
C GLU A 7 21.34 38.68 3.97
N GLY A 8 21.85 39.89 4.21
CA GLY A 8 22.17 40.36 5.56
C GLY A 8 20.95 40.45 6.48
N TRP A 9 19.80 40.92 5.96
CA TRP A 9 18.54 40.90 6.71
C TRP A 9 18.12 39.47 7.05
N LEU A 10 18.23 38.53 6.11
CA LEU A 10 17.81 37.15 6.29
C LEU A 10 18.65 36.44 7.38
N GLU A 11 19.95 36.71 7.44
CA GLU A 11 20.84 36.15 8.46
C GLU A 11 20.50 36.68 9.87
N SER A 12 20.22 37.98 9.99
CA SER A 12 19.78 38.61 11.24
C SER A 12 18.42 38.05 11.72
N VAL A 13 17.46 37.88 10.82
CA VAL A 13 16.17 37.26 11.17
C VAL A 13 16.36 35.80 11.58
N SER A 14 17.23 35.05 10.89
CA SER A 14 17.49 33.64 11.19
C SER A 14 18.09 33.45 12.57
N THR A 15 19.11 34.22 12.92
CA THR A 15 19.74 34.19 14.25
C THR A 15 18.75 34.57 15.35
N THR A 16 17.94 35.61 15.13
CA THR A 16 16.90 36.02 16.08
C THR A 16 15.84 34.94 16.25
N PHE A 17 15.35 34.34 15.15
CA PHE A 17 14.32 33.30 15.17
C PHE A 17 14.79 32.03 15.90
N LEU A 18 16.07 31.66 15.77
CA LEU A 18 16.66 30.54 16.50
C LEU A 18 16.73 30.79 18.01
N ALA A 19 16.86 32.04 18.45
CA ALA A 19 16.88 32.38 19.87
C ALA A 19 15.48 32.41 20.53
N LEU A 20 14.40 32.38 19.74
CA LEU A 20 13.02 32.39 20.24
C LEU A 20 12.61 31.04 20.87
N SER A 21 11.70 31.10 21.85
CA SER A 21 10.98 29.92 22.33
C SER A 21 10.02 29.35 21.27
N ASP A 22 9.61 28.09 21.40
CA ASP A 22 8.71 27.46 20.41
C ASP A 22 7.36 28.17 20.29
N GLN A 23 6.82 28.72 21.39
CA GLN A 23 5.60 29.53 21.34
C GLN A 23 5.79 30.81 20.54
N GLN A 24 6.91 31.52 20.73
CA GLN A 24 7.23 32.75 20.00
C GLN A 24 7.53 32.46 18.52
N ARG A 25 8.16 31.32 18.20
CA ARG A 25 8.35 30.87 16.82
C ARG A 25 7.02 30.63 16.12
N ASN A 26 6.08 29.93 16.77
CA ASN A 26 4.75 29.69 16.23
C ASN A 26 3.98 31.00 15.99
N GLN A 27 3.99 31.92 16.97
CA GLN A 27 3.37 33.23 16.82
C GLN A 27 3.99 34.04 15.67
N SER A 28 5.31 33.96 15.49
CA SER A 28 6.01 34.63 14.38
C SER A 28 5.58 34.04 13.03
N LEU A 29 5.46 32.72 12.92
CA LEU A 29 4.98 32.05 11.71
C LEU A 29 3.53 32.42 11.41
N ASP A 30 2.64 32.40 12.41
CA ASP A 30 1.23 32.81 12.26
C ASP A 30 1.13 34.24 11.73
N HIS A 31 1.95 35.15 12.27
CA HIS A 31 2.00 36.53 11.82
C HIS A 31 2.48 36.62 10.36
N LEU A 32 3.58 35.96 9.99
CA LEU A 32 4.08 35.94 8.61
C LEU A 32 3.08 35.33 7.61
N ILE A 33 2.36 34.29 8.02
CA ILE A 33 1.28 33.68 7.22
C ILE A 33 0.13 34.67 7.03
N SER A 34 -0.26 35.41 8.07
CA SER A 34 -1.33 36.42 7.99
C SER A 34 -1.00 37.58 7.05
N LEU A 35 0.28 37.93 6.93
CA LEU A 35 0.79 38.96 6.02
C LEU A 35 1.00 38.45 4.58
N SER A 36 0.95 37.13 4.36
CA SER A 36 1.26 36.51 3.09
C SER A 36 0.07 36.51 2.13
N GLY A 37 0.32 36.84 0.86
CA GLY A 37 -0.68 36.75 -0.20
C GLY A 37 -0.83 35.33 -0.76
N ALA A 38 -1.81 35.14 -1.65
CA ALA A 38 -2.13 33.82 -2.24
C ALA A 38 -0.93 33.14 -2.92
N ALA A 39 -0.01 33.90 -3.52
CA ALA A 39 1.19 33.35 -4.15
C ALA A 39 2.16 32.75 -3.11
N GLN A 40 2.42 33.47 -2.03
CA GLN A 40 3.30 33.03 -0.94
C GLN A 40 2.69 31.84 -0.19
N LEU A 41 1.38 31.88 0.08
CA LEU A 41 0.67 30.78 0.74
C LEU A 41 0.69 29.49 -0.11
N ARG A 42 0.53 29.61 -1.44
CA ARG A 42 0.68 28.46 -2.35
C ARG A 42 2.11 27.91 -2.34
N TYR A 43 3.12 28.79 -2.38
CA TYR A 43 4.52 28.38 -2.29
C TYR A 43 4.79 27.63 -0.99
N LEU A 44 4.33 28.17 0.15
CA LEU A 44 4.48 27.56 1.47
C LEU A 44 3.79 26.20 1.53
N SER A 45 2.53 26.10 1.09
CA SER A 45 1.76 24.85 1.09
C SER A 45 2.47 23.72 0.36
N ASN A 46 2.94 23.98 -0.88
CA ASN A 46 3.67 22.99 -1.67
C ASN A 46 4.99 22.57 -1.02
N ARG A 47 5.70 23.51 -0.38
CA ARG A 47 6.97 23.21 0.31
C ARG A 47 6.75 22.44 1.60
N LEU A 48 5.74 22.80 2.39
CA LEU A 48 5.39 22.09 3.62
C LEU A 48 4.96 20.66 3.33
N GLU A 49 4.22 20.42 2.24
CA GLU A 49 3.86 19.07 1.86
C GLU A 49 5.08 18.17 1.66
N ALA A 50 6.12 18.66 0.98
CA ALA A 50 7.37 17.92 0.79
C ALA A 50 8.21 17.75 2.08
N LEU A 51 8.07 18.65 3.04
CA LEU A 51 8.80 18.59 4.31
C LEU A 51 8.11 17.70 5.36
N LEU A 52 6.78 17.73 5.39
CA LEU A 52 5.95 17.06 6.39
C LEU A 52 5.52 15.67 5.93
N LYS A 53 5.19 15.50 4.66
CA LYS A 53 4.79 14.19 4.12
C LYS A 53 6.04 13.47 3.61
N ARG A 54 6.36 12.35 4.25
CA ARG A 54 7.44 11.46 3.81
C ARG A 54 6.85 10.23 3.15
N ASP A 55 7.22 10.02 1.89
CA ASP A 55 6.91 8.79 1.19
C ASP A 55 7.90 7.69 1.65
N PHE A 56 7.53 6.95 2.69
CA PHE A 56 8.38 5.92 3.27
C PHE A 56 8.75 4.81 2.26
N LEU A 57 7.84 4.42 1.36
CA LEU A 57 8.14 3.40 0.35
C LEU A 57 9.14 3.88 -0.71
N ARG A 58 9.32 5.20 -0.85
CA ARG A 58 10.35 5.79 -1.71
C ARG A 58 11.66 6.10 -0.97
N LEU A 59 11.57 6.44 0.32
CA LEU A 59 12.70 6.90 1.12
C LEU A 59 13.46 5.75 1.82
N LEU A 60 12.78 4.65 2.13
CA LEU A 60 13.40 3.52 2.81
C LEU A 60 14.14 2.59 1.82
N PRO A 61 15.22 1.92 2.27
CA PRO A 61 15.76 0.73 1.62
C PRO A 61 14.66 -0.31 1.37
N LEU A 62 14.81 -1.08 0.29
CA LEU A 62 13.76 -1.97 -0.19
C LEU A 62 13.38 -3.03 0.85
N GLU A 63 14.35 -3.53 1.61
CA GLU A 63 14.18 -4.53 2.65
C GLU A 63 13.30 -4.00 3.79
N LEU A 64 13.50 -2.74 4.18
CA LEU A 64 12.68 -2.09 5.21
C LEU A 64 11.27 -1.77 4.69
N ALA A 65 11.16 -1.37 3.42
CA ALA A 65 9.86 -1.23 2.78
C ALA A 65 9.10 -2.55 2.79
N PHE A 66 9.73 -3.66 2.40
CA PHE A 66 9.12 -4.99 2.43
C PHE A 66 8.74 -5.44 3.84
N TYR A 67 9.60 -5.17 4.83
CA TYR A 67 9.27 -5.42 6.23
C TYR A 67 7.99 -4.72 6.66
N LEU A 68 7.80 -3.44 6.31
CA LEU A 68 6.57 -2.70 6.61
C LEU A 68 5.35 -3.31 5.92
N LEU A 69 5.48 -3.71 4.65
CA LEU A 69 4.37 -4.28 3.88
C LEU A 69 3.82 -5.57 4.49
N ARG A 70 4.64 -6.36 5.18
CA ARG A 70 4.22 -7.61 5.86
C ARG A 70 3.22 -7.38 7.00
N TRP A 71 3.14 -6.17 7.53
CA TRP A 71 2.22 -5.82 8.62
C TRP A 71 0.89 -5.26 8.12
N LEU A 72 0.74 -5.07 6.81
CA LEU A 72 -0.48 -4.55 6.22
C LEU A 72 -1.41 -5.70 5.82
N ASP A 73 -2.70 -5.50 6.04
CA ASP A 73 -3.69 -6.43 5.54
C ASP A 73 -3.79 -6.36 4.00
N PRO A 74 -4.30 -7.41 3.36
CA PRO A 74 -4.38 -7.48 1.89
C PRO A 74 -5.18 -6.34 1.24
N GLN A 75 -6.24 -5.85 1.89
CA GLN A 75 -7.07 -4.77 1.36
C GLN A 75 -6.32 -3.44 1.42
N THR A 76 -5.60 -3.20 2.50
CA THR A 76 -4.70 -2.05 2.63
C THR A 76 -3.60 -2.13 1.57
N LEU A 77 -2.97 -3.29 1.36
CA LEU A 77 -1.95 -3.48 0.31
C LEU A 77 -2.48 -3.14 -1.10
N LEU A 78 -3.69 -3.59 -1.42
CA LEU A 78 -4.34 -3.27 -2.70
C LEU A 78 -4.59 -1.76 -2.83
N THR A 79 -5.05 -1.11 -1.76
CA THR A 79 -5.22 0.35 -1.73
C THR A 79 -3.90 1.07 -1.92
N CYS A 80 -2.83 0.61 -1.27
CA CYS A 80 -1.48 1.17 -1.41
C CYS A 80 -0.98 1.08 -2.88
N CYS A 81 -1.34 0.03 -3.62
CA CYS A 81 -1.03 -0.04 -5.06
C CYS A 81 -1.67 1.07 -5.90
N LEU A 82 -2.69 1.76 -5.41
CA LEU A 82 -3.40 2.84 -6.11
C LEU A 82 -2.83 4.24 -5.80
N VAL A 83 -1.96 4.38 -4.80
CA VAL A 83 -1.41 5.68 -4.36
C VAL A 83 -0.55 6.30 -5.45
N CYS A 84 0.45 5.56 -5.94
CA CYS A 84 1.30 6.01 -7.04
C CYS A 84 1.99 4.83 -7.75
N LYS A 85 2.61 5.08 -8.91
CA LYS A 85 3.34 4.06 -9.69
C LYS A 85 4.49 3.43 -8.90
N GLN A 86 5.16 4.20 -8.05
CA GLN A 86 6.28 3.69 -7.25
C GLN A 86 5.79 2.71 -6.17
N TRP A 87 4.72 3.06 -5.44
CA TRP A 87 4.11 2.17 -4.45
C TRP A 87 3.64 0.87 -5.08
N ASN A 88 2.95 0.99 -6.21
CA ASN A 88 2.50 -0.15 -7.00
C ASN A 88 3.67 -1.08 -7.37
N LYS A 89 4.79 -0.51 -7.85
CA LYS A 89 6.01 -1.26 -8.20
C LYS A 89 6.62 -1.97 -7.00
N VAL A 90 6.78 -1.28 -5.86
CA VAL A 90 7.39 -1.87 -4.65
C VAL A 90 6.53 -3.01 -4.11
N ILE A 91 5.22 -2.82 -4.01
CA ILE A 91 4.30 -3.85 -3.49
C ILE A 91 4.23 -5.06 -4.42
N ASN A 92 4.23 -4.84 -5.74
CA ASN A 92 4.25 -5.92 -6.72
C ASN A 92 5.65 -6.53 -6.94
N ALA A 93 6.67 -6.09 -6.19
CA ALA A 93 7.98 -6.75 -6.13
C ALA A 93 8.15 -7.60 -4.85
N CYS A 94 7.23 -7.47 -3.87
CA CYS A 94 7.31 -8.17 -2.60
C CYS A 94 6.54 -9.50 -2.65
N THR A 95 7.18 -10.56 -3.15
CA THR A 95 6.56 -11.90 -3.30
C THR A 95 6.10 -12.47 -1.96
N GLU A 96 6.93 -12.34 -0.92
CA GLU A 96 6.68 -12.90 0.41
C GLU A 96 5.32 -12.45 0.98
N VAL A 97 4.97 -11.17 0.79
CA VAL A 97 3.71 -10.61 1.26
C VAL A 97 2.51 -11.25 0.57
N TRP A 98 2.55 -11.44 -0.75
CA TRP A 98 1.42 -12.07 -1.46
C TRP A 98 1.32 -13.58 -1.20
N GLN A 99 2.46 -14.24 -1.01
CA GLN A 99 2.51 -15.64 -0.58
C GLN A 99 1.93 -15.82 0.82
N SER A 100 2.30 -14.98 1.80
CA SER A 100 1.77 -15.05 3.16
C SER A 100 0.25 -14.83 3.16
N VAL A 101 -0.21 -13.83 2.42
CA VAL A 101 -1.63 -13.52 2.29
C VAL A 101 -2.42 -14.68 1.67
N CYS A 102 -1.87 -15.38 0.68
CA CYS A 102 -2.50 -16.58 0.13
C CYS A 102 -2.49 -17.74 1.15
N ARG A 103 -1.39 -17.90 1.88
CA ARG A 103 -1.23 -18.93 2.92
C ARG A 103 -2.25 -18.76 4.03
N ASP A 104 -2.49 -17.53 4.46
CA ASP A 104 -3.47 -17.18 5.50
C ASP A 104 -4.92 -17.49 5.07
N LEU A 105 -5.19 -17.50 3.76
CA LEU A 105 -6.47 -17.97 3.22
C LEU A 105 -6.57 -19.50 3.10
N GLY A 106 -5.51 -20.24 3.44
CA GLY A 106 -5.46 -21.70 3.35
C GLY A 106 -4.98 -22.26 2.00
N TRP A 107 -4.43 -21.42 1.11
CA TRP A 107 -3.86 -21.89 -0.15
C TRP A 107 -2.48 -22.52 0.07
N ARG A 108 -2.19 -23.58 -0.68
CA ARG A 108 -0.84 -24.16 -0.76
C ARG A 108 0.04 -23.24 -1.61
N ILE A 109 1.16 -22.84 -1.02
CA ILE A 109 2.13 -21.95 -1.67
C ILE A 109 3.26 -22.79 -2.25
N ASP A 110 3.61 -22.50 -3.49
CA ASP A 110 4.84 -22.98 -4.11
C ASP A 110 5.91 -21.90 -3.95
N GLU A 111 6.81 -22.11 -2.98
CA GLU A 111 7.86 -21.14 -2.67
C GLU A 111 8.91 -21.01 -3.79
N SER A 112 8.91 -21.91 -4.78
CA SER A 112 9.75 -21.76 -5.98
C SER A 112 9.28 -20.63 -6.90
N ILE A 113 8.00 -20.25 -6.83
CA ILE A 113 7.42 -19.17 -7.65
C ILE A 113 7.67 -17.82 -6.98
N GLN A 114 8.75 -17.15 -7.40
CA GLN A 114 9.17 -15.84 -6.92
C GLN A 114 8.53 -14.68 -7.71
N ASP A 115 7.20 -14.74 -7.90
CA ASP A 115 6.44 -13.73 -8.65
C ASP A 115 5.26 -13.18 -7.81
N ALA A 116 5.44 -11.98 -7.27
CA ALA A 116 4.40 -11.26 -6.53
C ALA A 116 3.12 -11.03 -7.35
N THR A 117 3.22 -10.76 -8.65
CA THR A 117 2.04 -10.50 -9.49
C THR A 117 1.22 -11.77 -9.70
N HIS A 118 1.89 -12.92 -9.83
CA HIS A 118 1.24 -14.24 -9.84
C HIS A 118 0.44 -14.46 -8.54
N TRP A 119 1.10 -14.35 -7.38
CA TRP A 119 0.46 -14.60 -6.08
C TRP A 119 -0.65 -13.59 -5.75
N LYS A 120 -0.49 -12.34 -6.15
CA LYS A 120 -1.57 -11.34 -6.09
C LYS A 120 -2.77 -11.77 -6.94
N GLY A 121 -2.53 -12.27 -8.14
CA GLY A 121 -3.59 -12.81 -9.00
C GLY A 121 -4.30 -14.01 -8.38
N VAL A 122 -3.56 -14.92 -7.75
CA VAL A 122 -4.11 -16.06 -6.98
C VAL A 122 -4.98 -15.55 -5.85
N TYR A 123 -4.49 -14.60 -5.04
CA TYR A 123 -5.25 -13.99 -3.95
C TYR A 123 -6.57 -13.36 -4.43
N LEU A 124 -6.54 -12.59 -5.52
CA LEU A 124 -7.74 -11.94 -6.05
C LEU A 124 -8.78 -12.97 -6.53
N LYS A 125 -8.33 -14.02 -7.24
CA LYS A 125 -9.20 -15.13 -7.66
C LYS A 125 -9.78 -15.88 -6.46
N ALA A 126 -8.95 -16.12 -5.43
CA ALA A 126 -9.37 -16.73 -4.18
C ALA A 126 -10.48 -15.92 -3.49
N LYS A 127 -10.28 -14.61 -3.30
CA LYS A 127 -11.28 -13.74 -2.70
C LYS A 127 -12.58 -13.67 -3.51
N LEU A 128 -12.48 -13.59 -4.84
CA LEU A 128 -13.67 -13.63 -5.70
C LEU A 128 -14.42 -14.96 -5.53
N ARG A 129 -13.71 -16.09 -5.54
CA ARG A 129 -14.32 -17.41 -5.37
C ARG A 129 -14.99 -17.54 -4.00
N MET A 130 -14.36 -17.07 -2.93
CA MET A 130 -14.97 -17.07 -1.59
C MET A 130 -16.26 -16.23 -1.54
N LYS A 131 -16.30 -15.11 -2.26
CA LYS A 131 -17.50 -14.29 -2.38
C LYS A 131 -18.60 -15.05 -3.13
N GLN A 132 -18.29 -15.61 -4.31
CA GLN A 132 -19.24 -16.40 -5.10
C GLN A 132 -19.77 -17.62 -4.33
N LEU A 133 -18.92 -18.30 -3.55
CA LEU A 133 -19.36 -19.42 -2.71
C LEU A 133 -20.35 -18.99 -1.63
N ARG A 134 -20.15 -17.81 -1.04
CA ARG A 134 -21.09 -17.22 -0.07
C ARG A 134 -22.40 -16.81 -0.72
N GLU A 135 -22.35 -16.34 -1.96
CA GLU A 135 -23.50 -15.86 -2.73
C GLU A 135 -24.19 -16.99 -3.53
N GLU A 136 -23.73 -18.24 -3.42
CA GLU A 136 -24.21 -19.41 -4.17
C GLU A 136 -24.04 -19.33 -5.71
N ASP A 137 -23.26 -18.35 -6.19
CA ASP A 137 -22.98 -18.09 -7.62
C ASP A 137 -21.73 -18.83 -8.13
N ALA A 138 -21.14 -19.73 -7.34
CA ALA A 138 -19.90 -20.43 -7.65
C ALA A 138 -20.09 -21.82 -8.30
N PHE A 139 -21.33 -22.26 -8.52
CA PHE A 139 -21.65 -23.65 -8.80
C PHE A 139 -22.31 -23.84 -10.17
N GLU A 140 -21.87 -24.86 -10.89
CA GLU A 140 -22.55 -25.43 -12.04
C GLU A 140 -22.87 -26.90 -11.70
N THR A 141 -24.11 -27.32 -11.92
CA THR A 141 -24.55 -28.68 -11.57
C THR A 141 -24.68 -29.54 -12.82
N SER A 142 -24.00 -30.69 -12.84
CA SER A 142 -24.15 -31.70 -13.87
C SER A 142 -24.52 -33.04 -13.25
N SER A 143 -25.34 -33.82 -13.97
CA SER A 143 -25.75 -35.16 -13.56
C SER A 143 -25.01 -36.21 -14.39
N LEU A 144 -24.27 -37.10 -13.72
CA LEU A 144 -23.53 -38.18 -14.35
C LEU A 144 -24.21 -39.52 -14.05
N ILE A 145 -24.53 -40.28 -15.10
CA ILE A 145 -25.11 -41.61 -15.00
C ILE A 145 -23.97 -42.63 -15.03
N GLY A 146 -23.91 -43.55 -14.06
CA GLY A 146 -22.83 -44.54 -14.00
C GLY A 146 -23.24 -45.84 -13.32
N HIS A 147 -23.67 -45.79 -12.07
CA HIS A 147 -23.95 -46.98 -11.26
C HIS A 147 -25.45 -47.30 -11.18
N SER A 148 -25.81 -48.58 -11.21
CA SER A 148 -27.19 -49.07 -10.99
C SER A 148 -27.54 -49.24 -9.50
N ALA A 149 -26.51 -49.28 -8.64
CA ALA A 149 -26.62 -49.34 -7.19
C ALA A 149 -26.06 -48.06 -6.55
N ARG A 150 -26.18 -47.95 -5.22
CA ARG A 150 -25.69 -46.79 -4.46
C ARG A 150 -24.17 -46.66 -4.52
N VAL A 151 -23.68 -45.42 -4.63
CA VAL A 151 -22.26 -45.05 -4.51
C VAL A 151 -21.88 -45.04 -3.02
N TYR A 152 -20.86 -45.81 -2.63
CA TYR A 152 -20.40 -45.91 -1.24
C TYR A 152 -19.21 -45.01 -0.92
N ALA A 153 -18.45 -44.62 -1.93
CA ALA A 153 -17.26 -43.80 -1.79
C ALA A 153 -17.13 -42.86 -2.99
N LEU A 154 -16.52 -41.70 -2.78
CA LEU A 154 -16.25 -40.74 -3.83
C LEU A 154 -14.82 -40.21 -3.64
N TYR A 155 -14.05 -40.22 -4.72
CA TYR A 155 -12.69 -39.73 -4.73
C TYR A 155 -12.50 -38.75 -5.87
N TYR A 156 -11.99 -37.56 -5.56
CA TYR A 156 -11.66 -36.54 -6.54
C TYR A 156 -10.19 -36.18 -6.44
N ARG A 157 -9.49 -36.23 -7.58
CA ARG A 157 -8.09 -35.82 -7.67
C ARG A 157 -7.75 -35.36 -9.08
N ASP A 158 -7.07 -34.22 -9.18
CA ASP A 158 -6.49 -33.71 -10.42
C ASP A 158 -7.48 -33.68 -11.61
N GLY A 159 -8.74 -33.27 -11.34
CA GLY A 159 -9.79 -33.19 -12.35
C GLY A 159 -10.54 -34.50 -12.59
N LEU A 160 -10.11 -35.61 -11.99
CA LEU A 160 -10.72 -36.93 -12.16
C LEU A 160 -11.63 -37.26 -10.98
N LEU A 161 -12.80 -37.80 -11.28
CA LEU A 161 -13.80 -38.26 -10.32
C LEU A 161 -13.92 -39.79 -10.40
N CYS A 162 -13.79 -40.47 -9.27
CA CYS A 162 -13.98 -41.91 -9.13
C CYS A 162 -15.09 -42.16 -8.10
N THR A 163 -16.01 -43.08 -8.43
CA THR A 163 -17.22 -43.42 -7.67
C THR A 163 -17.43 -44.93 -7.57
#